data_AF-A0AAU1SNQ1-F1
#
_entry.id   AF-A0AAU1SNQ1-F1
#
_cell.length_a   1.000
_cell.length_b   1.000
_cell.length_c   1.000
_cell.angle_alpha   90.00
_cell.angle_beta   90.00
_cell.angle_gamma   90.00
#
_symmetry.space_group_name_H-M   'P 1'
#
loop_
_entity.id
_entity.type
_entity.pdbx_description
1 polymer ?
#
loop_
_entity_poly.entity_id
_entity_poly.type
_entity_poly.pdbx_seq_one_letter_code
_entity_poly.pdbx_strand_id
1 'polypeptide(L)'
;MAADLGVGPGVLKQGAKDMVEILKPVKKVDLGDAADLSTKMGNDDLAASLVTFCATWESGGAFLADCAATLADGLEAANGNYEDTDDAIRDAVKSVKTALA
;
A
#
# COMPACT_ATOMS: atom_id res chain seq x y z
N MET A 1 -9.39 -26.16 -12.95
CA MET A 1 -8.19 -25.36 -13.25
C MET A 1 -8.50 -23.93 -12.87
N ALA A 2 -7.71 -23.31 -12.00
CA ALA A 2 -7.86 -21.89 -11.74
C ALA A 2 -7.69 -21.16 -13.08
N ALA A 3 -8.64 -20.28 -13.42
CA ALA A 3 -8.51 -19.45 -14.61
C ALA A 3 -7.24 -18.59 -14.47
N ASP A 4 -6.53 -18.38 -15.57
CA ASP A 4 -5.47 -17.37 -15.60
C ASP A 4 -6.08 -16.03 -15.22
N LEU A 5 -5.70 -15.52 -14.05
CA LEU A 5 -6.21 -14.26 -13.53
C LEU A 5 -5.55 -13.06 -14.23
N GLY A 6 -4.58 -13.29 -15.13
CA GLY A 6 -3.81 -12.24 -15.80
C GLY A 6 -2.86 -11.51 -14.85
N VAL A 7 -2.57 -12.10 -13.68
CA VAL A 7 -1.74 -11.51 -12.63
C VAL A 7 -0.40 -12.22 -12.60
N GLY A 8 0.59 -11.64 -13.27
CA GLY A 8 1.99 -12.07 -13.22
C GLY A 8 2.84 -11.21 -12.29
N PRO A 9 4.11 -11.59 -12.06
CA PRO A 9 5.06 -10.86 -11.19
C PRO A 9 5.09 -9.34 -11.48
N GLY A 10 5.24 -8.94 -12.74
CA GLY A 10 5.27 -7.52 -13.11
C GLY A 10 4.03 -6.72 -12.71
N VAL A 11 2.84 -7.34 -12.74
CA VAL A 11 1.57 -6.72 -12.34
C VAL A 11 1.50 -6.57 -10.82
N LEU A 12 1.90 -7.59 -10.06
CA LEU A 12 1.95 -7.56 -8.60
C LEU A 12 2.91 -6.48 -8.10
N LYS A 13 4.12 -6.43 -8.67
CA LYS A 13 5.13 -5.43 -8.34
C LYS A 13 4.67 -4.00 -8.66
N GLN A 14 3.95 -3.81 -9.77
CA GLN A 14 3.39 -2.50 -10.10
C GLN A 14 2.26 -2.12 -9.14
N GLY A 15 1.37 -3.07 -8.81
CA GLY A 15 0.31 -2.86 -7.82
C GLY A 15 0.85 -2.45 -6.45
N ALA A 16 1.95 -3.05 -5.98
CA ALA A 16 2.60 -2.65 -4.74
C ALA A 16 3.06 -1.18 -4.77
N LYS A 17 3.67 -0.74 -5.88
CA LYS A 17 4.08 0.65 -6.06
C LYS A 17 2.88 1.59 -6.10
N ASP A 18 1.84 1.23 -6.84
CA ASP A 18 0.64 2.06 -7.00
C ASP A 18 -0.06 2.28 -5.65
N MET A 19 -0.09 1.27 -4.77
CA MET A 19 -0.60 1.37 -3.40
C MET A 19 0.19 2.36 -2.54
N VAL A 20 1.51 2.47 -2.72
CA VAL A 20 2.32 3.45 -1.99
C VAL A 20 2.16 4.86 -2.58
N GLU A 21 2.10 4.97 -3.91
CA GLU A 21 1.95 6.25 -4.60
C GLU A 21 0.60 6.93 -4.30
N ILE A 22 -0.50 6.17 -4.28
CA ILE A 22 -1.84 6.73 -4.04
C ILE A 22 -1.99 7.34 -2.64
N LEU A 23 -1.15 6.94 -1.68
CA LEU A 23 -1.14 7.48 -0.33
C LEU A 23 -0.29 8.73 -0.14
N LYS A 24 0.60 9.06 -1.09
CA LYS A 24 1.47 10.26 -0.97
C LYS A 24 0.68 11.55 -0.74
N PRO A 25 -0.47 11.79 -1.40
CA PRO A 25 -1.28 12.98 -1.13
C PRO A 25 -1.82 13.01 0.30
N VAL A 26 -2.28 11.86 0.83
CA VAL A 26 -2.82 11.74 2.19
C VAL A 26 -1.77 12.09 3.24
N LYS A 27 -0.53 11.60 3.06
CA LYS A 27 0.62 11.93 3.94
C LYS A 27 1.12 13.37 3.81
N LYS A 28 0.72 14.09 2.78
CA LYS A 28 1.14 15.49 2.51
C LYS A 28 0.12 16.52 2.97
N VAL A 29 -1.05 16.10 3.44
CA VAL A 29 -2.03 17.03 4.00
C VAL A 29 -1.51 17.50 5.35
N ASP A 30 -0.85 18.65 5.33
CA ASP A 30 -0.54 19.42 6.52
C ASP A 30 -1.77 20.28 6.84
N LEU A 31 -2.46 19.95 7.92
CA LEU A 31 -3.61 20.72 8.40
C LEU A 31 -3.19 21.96 9.21
N GLY A 32 -1.89 22.23 9.31
CA GLY A 32 -1.30 23.31 10.08
C GLY A 32 -1.46 23.10 11.58
N ASP A 33 -0.94 24.04 12.37
CA ASP A 33 -1.18 24.04 13.81
C ASP A 33 -2.65 24.43 14.08
N ALA A 34 -3.47 23.41 14.32
CA ALA A 34 -4.89 23.58 14.62
C ALA A 34 -5.11 24.45 15.86
N ALA A 35 -4.15 24.53 16.80
CA ALA A 35 -4.22 25.40 17.96
C ALA A 35 -4.00 26.88 17.59
N ASP A 36 -3.12 27.16 16.63
CA ASP A 36 -2.90 28.51 16.09
C ASP A 36 -4.07 29.01 15.24
N LEU A 37 -4.78 28.10 14.56
CA LEU A 37 -5.98 28.47 13.81
C LEU A 37 -7.18 28.66 14.75
N SER A 38 -7.32 27.80 15.77
CA SER A 38 -8.43 27.84 16.73
C SER A 38 -8.44 29.11 17.56
N THR A 39 -7.27 29.58 17.99
CA THR A 39 -7.11 30.85 18.74
C THR A 39 -7.56 32.09 17.96
N LYS A 40 -7.58 32.03 16.62
CA LYS A 40 -8.02 33.14 15.75
C LYS A 40 -9.51 33.14 15.46
N MET A 41 -10.24 32.06 15.79
CA MET A 41 -11.65 31.89 15.42
C MET A 41 -12.63 32.63 16.34
N GLY A 42 -12.23 32.97 17.57
CA GLY A 42 -13.07 33.69 18.53
C GLY A 42 -14.37 32.97 18.92
N ASN A 43 -14.47 31.68 18.62
CA ASN A 43 -15.61 30.80 18.91
C ASN A 43 -15.08 29.44 19.36
N ASP A 44 -15.30 29.11 20.64
CA ASP A 44 -14.74 27.94 21.30
C ASP A 44 -15.27 26.61 20.73
N ASP A 45 -16.54 26.57 20.32
CA ASP A 45 -17.16 25.36 19.75
C ASP A 45 -16.57 25.06 18.35
N LEU A 46 -16.35 26.11 17.55
CA LEU A 46 -15.72 26.00 16.24
C LEU A 46 -14.25 25.58 16.37
N ALA A 47 -13.54 26.17 17.33
CA ALA A 47 -12.17 25.81 17.68
C ALA A 47 -12.06 24.33 18.08
N ALA A 48 -12.92 23.85 18.98
CA ALA A 48 -12.95 22.46 19.42
C ALA A 48 -13.29 21.49 18.26
N SER A 49 -14.23 21.88 17.40
CA SER A 49 -14.60 21.10 16.22
C SER A 49 -13.44 20.98 15.23
N LEU A 50 -12.68 22.07 15.01
CA LEU A 50 -11.50 22.07 14.15
C LEU A 50 -10.39 21.16 14.70
N VAL A 51 -10.08 21.26 16.00
CA VAL A 51 -9.09 20.38 16.64
C VAL A 51 -9.49 18.91 16.50
N THR A 52 -10.77 18.60 16.72
CA THR A 52 -11.30 17.24 16.58
C THR A 52 -11.19 16.73 15.14
N PHE A 53 -11.52 17.58 14.16
CA PHE A 53 -11.37 17.26 12.75
C PHE A 53 -9.91 16.96 12.40
N CYS A 54 -8.97 17.82 12.79
CA CYS A 54 -7.55 17.64 12.48
C CYS A 54 -7.00 16.34 13.08
N ALA A 55 -7.27 16.07 14.36
CA ALA A 55 -6.85 14.84 15.01
C ALA A 55 -7.44 13.58 14.35
N THR A 56 -8.72 13.64 13.94
CA THR A 56 -9.38 12.54 13.23
C THR A 56 -8.76 12.30 11.86
N TRP A 57 -8.45 13.37 11.13
CA TRP A 57 -7.81 13.29 9.81
C TRP A 57 -6.41 12.70 9.91
N GLU A 58 -5.59 13.15 10.85
CA GLU A 58 -4.24 12.62 11.08
C GLU A 58 -4.27 11.12 11.41
N SER A 59 -5.13 10.71 12.34
CA SER A 59 -5.31 9.31 12.72
C SER A 59 -5.81 8.45 11.55
N GLY A 60 -6.83 8.92 10.82
CA GLY A 60 -7.36 8.22 9.66
C GLY A 60 -6.35 8.11 8.51
N GLY A 61 -5.59 9.18 8.26
CA GLY A 61 -4.53 9.20 7.26
C GLY A 61 -3.38 8.24 7.58
N ALA A 62 -2.98 8.15 8.85
CA ALA A 62 -2.01 7.16 9.33
C ALA A 62 -2.52 5.72 9.18
N PHE A 63 -3.78 5.46 9.57
CA PHE A 63 -4.39 4.14 9.39
C PHE A 63 -4.44 3.71 7.92
N LEU A 64 -4.90 4.60 7.02
CA LEU A 64 -4.90 4.35 5.58
C LEU A 64 -3.49 4.08 5.05
N ALA A 65 -2.50 4.82 5.57
CA ALA A 65 -1.11 4.63 5.20
C ALA A 65 -0.58 3.24 5.56
N ASP A 66 -0.87 2.75 6.77
CA ASP A 66 -0.45 1.43 7.25
C ASP A 66 -1.17 0.31 6.49
N CYS A 67 -2.46 0.47 6.19
CA CYS A 67 -3.20 -0.50 5.39
C CYS A 67 -2.59 -0.68 4.00
N ALA A 68 -2.28 0.40 3.28
CA ALA A 68 -1.72 0.24 1.93
C ALA A 68 -0.24 -0.18 1.96
N ALA A 69 0.53 0.14 3.00
CA ALA A 69 1.84 -0.47 3.21
C ALA A 69 1.73 -2.00 3.35
N THR A 70 0.81 -2.48 4.21
CA THR A 70 0.55 -3.92 4.40
C THR A 70 0.13 -4.61 3.10
N LEU A 71 -0.72 -3.96 2.31
CA LEU A 71 -1.13 -4.48 1.00
C LEU A 71 0.04 -4.52 0.00
N ALA A 72 0.87 -3.47 -0.03
CA ALA A 72 2.06 -3.42 -0.88
C ALA A 72 3.05 -4.54 -0.53
N ASP A 73 3.33 -4.75 0.76
CA ASP A 73 4.18 -5.84 1.25
C ASP A 73 3.64 -7.21 0.85
N GLY A 74 2.31 -7.40 0.95
CA GLY A 74 1.65 -8.63 0.53
C GLY A 74 1.77 -8.90 -0.97
N LEU A 75 1.67 -7.86 -1.80
CA LEU A 75 1.84 -7.96 -3.25
C LEU A 75 3.30 -8.27 -3.62
N GLU A 76 4.27 -7.69 -2.93
CA GLU A 76 5.69 -7.98 -3.14
C GLU A 76 6.06 -9.41 -2.70
N ALA A 77 5.53 -9.88 -1.57
CA ALA A 77 5.69 -11.27 -1.15
C ALA A 77 5.06 -12.26 -2.15
N ALA A 78 3.87 -11.95 -2.68
CA ALA A 78 3.24 -12.75 -3.72
C ALA A 78 4.07 -12.79 -5.00
N ASN A 79 4.65 -11.65 -5.41
CA ASN A 79 5.58 -11.57 -6.55
C ASN A 79 6.76 -12.53 -6.37
N GLY A 80 7.44 -12.49 -5.22
CA GLY A 80 8.58 -13.36 -4.93
C GLY A 80 8.22 -14.84 -5.01
N ASN A 81 7.10 -15.23 -4.39
CA ASN A 81 6.63 -16.62 -4.44
C ASN A 81 6.36 -17.11 -5.88
N TYR A 82 5.84 -16.24 -6.75
CA TYR A 82 5.59 -16.58 -8.15
C TYR A 82 6.91 -16.75 -8.92
N GLU A 83 7.87 -15.85 -8.73
CA GLU A 83 9.21 -15.95 -9.34
C GLU A 83 9.92 -17.24 -8.90
N ASP A 84 9.93 -17.55 -7.60
CA ASP A 84 10.54 -18.76 -7.06
C ASP A 84 9.88 -20.04 -7.60
N THR A 85 8.55 -20.04 -7.71
CA THR A 85 7.79 -21.17 -8.24
C THR A 85 8.07 -21.37 -9.73
N ASP A 86 8.11 -20.29 -10.51
CA ASP A 86 8.41 -20.35 -11.94
C ASP A 86 9.84 -20.86 -12.20
N ASP A 87 10.80 -20.47 -11.37
CA ASP A 87 12.18 -20.95 -11.45
C ASP A 87 12.28 -22.44 -11.07
N ALA A 88 11.60 -22.88 -10.01
CA ALA A 88 11.55 -24.29 -9.63
C ALA A 88 10.94 -25.17 -10.74
N ILE A 89 9.86 -24.71 -11.37
CA ILE A 89 9.23 -25.40 -12.51
C ILE A 89 10.21 -25.46 -13.69
N ARG A 90 10.88 -24.34 -14.01
CA ARG A 90 11.84 -24.27 -15.12
C ARG A 90 13.00 -25.25 -14.91
N ASP A 91 13.52 -25.33 -13.71
CA ASP A 91 14.63 -26.22 -13.38
C ASP A 91 14.22 -27.69 -13.36
N ALA A 92 13.01 -28.02 -12.86
CA ALA A 92 12.44 -29.35 -12.99
C ALA A 92 12.30 -29.77 -14.47
N VAL A 93 11.81 -28.88 -15.33
CA VAL A 93 11.68 -29.13 -16.78
C VAL A 93 13.05 -29.37 -17.43
N LYS A 94 14.07 -28.56 -17.10
CA LYS A 94 15.44 -28.77 -17.61
C LYS A 94 16.02 -30.10 -17.13
N SER A 95 15.80 -30.47 -15.88
CA SER A 95 16.25 -31.75 -15.32
C SER A 95 15.63 -32.92 -16.06
N VAL A 96 14.31 -32.90 -16.29
CA VAL A 96 13.62 -33.95 -17.08
C VAL A 96 14.15 -34.01 -18.51
N LYS A 97 14.33 -32.85 -19.16
CA LYS A 97 14.86 -32.79 -20.53
C LYS A 97 16.28 -33.36 -20.63
N THR A 98 17.11 -33.15 -19.61
CA THR A 98 18.48 -33.69 -19.55
C THR A 98 18.48 -35.20 -19.32
N ALA A 99 17.56 -35.72 -18.50
CA ALA A 99 17.44 -37.15 -18.25
C ALA A 99 16.89 -37.95 -19.44
N LEU A 100 16.20 -37.29 -20.37
CA LEU A 100 15.63 -37.87 -21.59
C LEU A 100 16.58 -37.81 -22.80
N ALA A 101 17.71 -37.10 -22.70
CA ALA A 101 18.71 -36.94 -23.74
C ALA A 101 19.85 -37.96 -23.58
#